data_AF-A0A562KX20-F1
#
_entry.id   AF-A0A562KX20-F1
#
_cell.length_a   1.000
_cell.length_b   1.000
_cell.length_c   1.000
_cell.angle_alpha   90.00
_cell.angle_beta   90.00
_cell.angle_gamma   90.00
#
_symmetry.space_group_name_H-M   'P 1'
#
loop_
_entity.id
_entity.type
_entity.pdbx_description
1 polymer ?
#
loop_
_entity_poly.entity_id
_entity_poly.type
_entity_poly.pdbx_seq_one_letter_code
_entity_poly.pdbx_strand_id
1 'polypeptide(L)'
;MIVPDLRGHGRSTNPLGAFTHRQAAADVSALLERLGITRFKAIGISSGGMTLLHMATREPSQIEAMVLVGAAHHFPSRRAGSRGPRPSTAPGPET
;
A
#
# COMPACT_ATOMS: atom_id res chain seq x y z
N MET A 1 2.96 13.19 -15.03
CA MET A 1 2.28 12.34 -14.02
C MET A 1 3.02 11.00 -13.97
N ILE A 2 3.38 10.52 -12.78
CA ILE A 2 4.07 9.24 -12.58
C ILE A 2 3.11 8.32 -11.83
N VAL A 3 2.88 7.13 -12.37
CA VAL A 3 1.99 6.13 -11.76
C VAL A 3 2.76 4.82 -11.67
N PRO A 4 3.50 4.58 -10.58
CA PRO A 4 4.27 3.36 -10.44
C PRO A 4 3.36 2.21 -10.02
N ASP A 5 3.59 1.04 -10.60
CA ASP A 5 3.06 -0.21 -10.07
C ASP A 5 3.78 -0.52 -8.74
N LEU A 6 3.03 -0.60 -7.63
CA LEU A 6 3.63 -0.98 -6.35
C LEU A 6 4.22 -2.39 -6.41
N ARG A 7 5.19 -2.69 -5.54
CA ARG A 7 5.74 -4.05 -5.42
C ARG A 7 4.66 -5.13 -5.41
N GLY A 8 4.82 -6.15 -6.25
CA GLY A 8 3.88 -7.25 -6.39
C GLY A 8 2.57 -6.91 -7.10
N HIS A 9 2.47 -5.76 -7.76
CA HIS A 9 1.32 -5.35 -8.56
C HIS A 9 1.76 -5.04 -9.99
N GLY A 10 0.84 -5.20 -10.95
CA GLY A 10 1.09 -4.85 -12.36
C GLY A 10 2.36 -5.50 -12.90
N ARG A 11 3.32 -4.67 -13.32
CA ARG A 11 4.63 -5.10 -13.85
C ARG A 11 5.76 -5.15 -12.81
N SER A 12 5.48 -4.77 -11.55
CA SER A 12 6.47 -4.78 -10.48
C SER A 12 6.54 -6.13 -9.76
N THR A 13 7.75 -6.70 -9.67
CA THR A 13 7.99 -7.97 -8.98
C THR A 13 7.83 -7.87 -7.45
N ASN A 14 7.65 -9.00 -6.77
CA ASN A 14 7.79 -9.12 -5.31
C ASN A 14 8.43 -10.47 -4.92
N PRO A 15 9.76 -10.62 -5.07
CA PRO A 15 10.43 -11.90 -4.84
C PRO A 15 10.32 -12.40 -3.39
N LEU A 16 10.10 -11.51 -2.42
CA LEU A 16 9.96 -11.87 -1.01
C LEU A 16 8.55 -12.34 -0.63
N GLY A 17 7.55 -12.19 -1.51
CA GLY A 17 6.15 -12.56 -1.26
C GLY A 17 5.43 -11.75 -0.18
N ALA A 18 6.14 -10.99 0.66
CA ALA A 18 5.57 -10.13 1.69
C ALA A 18 5.28 -8.72 1.16
N PHE A 19 4.16 -8.14 1.58
CA PHE A 19 3.78 -6.77 1.25
C PHE A 19 3.44 -5.98 2.51
N THR A 20 4.06 -4.82 2.67
CA THR A 20 3.66 -3.83 3.68
C THR A 20 3.63 -2.43 3.06
N HIS A 21 2.72 -1.58 3.53
CA HIS A 21 2.64 -0.19 3.06
C HIS A 21 3.91 0.61 3.36
N ARG A 22 4.60 0.28 4.47
CA ARG A 22 5.91 0.84 4.80
C ARG A 22 6.97 0.50 3.75
N GLN A 23 7.00 -0.75 3.29
CA GLN A 23 7.95 -1.17 2.27
C GLN A 23 7.60 -0.55 0.91
N ALA A 24 6.31 -0.52 0.55
CA ALA A 24 5.86 0.19 -0.65
C ALA A 24 6.25 1.67 -0.63
N ALA A 25 6.16 2.34 0.52
CA ALA A 25 6.63 3.73 0.68
C ALA A 25 8.14 3.87 0.44
N ALA A 26 8.95 2.92 0.92
CA ALA A 26 10.38 2.93 0.66
C ALA A 26 10.71 2.78 -0.83
N ASP A 27 9.99 1.92 -1.55
CA ASP A 27 10.22 1.75 -2.99
C ASP A 27 9.87 3.01 -3.79
N VAL A 28 8.75 3.64 -3.45
CA VAL A 28 8.34 4.88 -4.11
C VAL A 28 9.34 5.99 -3.82
N SER A 29 9.82 6.15 -2.57
CA SER A 29 10.89 7.09 -2.25
C SER A 29 12.17 6.82 -3.04
N ALA A 30 12.60 5.56 -3.14
CA ALA A 30 13.80 5.19 -3.91
C ALA A 30 13.63 5.44 -5.42
N LEU A 31 12.42 5.24 -5.94
CA LEU A 31 12.09 5.59 -7.32
C LEU A 31 12.18 7.11 -7.55
N LEU A 32 11.58 7.91 -6.66
CA LEU A 32 11.61 9.37 -6.76
C LEU A 32 13.03 9.92 -6.67
N GLU A 33 13.87 9.37 -5.78
CA GLU A 33 15.29 9.70 -5.67
C GLU A 33 16.02 9.43 -7.00
N ARG A 34 15.83 8.25 -7.59
CA ARG A 34 16.42 7.90 -8.90
C ARG A 34 15.94 8.80 -10.04
N LEU A 35 14.74 9.35 -9.94
CA LEU A 35 14.18 10.31 -10.89
C LEU A 35 14.58 11.75 -10.59
N GLY A 36 15.33 12.00 -9.50
CA GLY A 36 15.72 13.35 -9.07
C GLY A 36 14.57 14.20 -8.54
N ILE A 37 13.47 13.59 -8.09
CA ILE A 37 12.28 14.28 -7.59
C ILE A 37 12.36 14.39 -6.08
N THR A 38 12.66 15.59 -5.58
CA THR A 38 12.85 15.86 -4.15
C THR A 38 11.61 16.46 -3.48
N ARG A 39 10.65 16.98 -4.25
CA ARG A 39 9.39 17.54 -3.72
C ARG A 39 8.25 17.25 -4.69
N PHE A 40 7.10 16.80 -4.20
CA PHE A 40 6.01 16.36 -5.05
C PHE A 40 4.62 16.54 -4.44
N LYS A 41 3.60 16.49 -5.30
CA LYS A 41 2.19 16.35 -4.94
C LYS A 41 1.72 14.96 -5.34
N ALA A 42 0.90 14.32 -4.53
CA ALA A 42 0.47 12.94 -4.78
C ALA A 42 -1.02 12.70 -4.51
N ILE A 43 -1.56 11.70 -5.18
CA ILE A 43 -2.89 11.14 -4.90
C ILE A 43 -2.74 9.64 -4.68
N GLY A 44 -3.38 9.11 -3.65
CA GLY A 44 -3.32 7.70 -3.29
C GLY A 44 -4.69 7.15 -2.93
N ILE A 45 -5.06 6.02 -3.56
CA ILE A 45 -6.31 5.30 -3.31
C ILE A 45 -5.99 4.03 -2.53
N SER A 46 -6.74 3.76 -1.46
CA SER A 46 -6.63 2.55 -0.63
C SER A 46 -5.18 2.27 -0.21
N SER A 47 -4.56 1.18 -0.68
CA SER A 47 -3.15 0.85 -0.48
C SER A 47 -2.20 1.97 -0.88
N GLY A 48 -2.47 2.70 -1.96
CA GLY A 48 -1.67 3.85 -2.38
C GLY A 48 -1.76 5.01 -1.38
N GLY A 49 -2.94 5.24 -0.79
CA GLY A 49 -3.09 6.25 0.25
C GLY A 49 -2.39 5.86 1.56
N MET A 50 -2.44 4.59 1.95
CA MET A 50 -1.67 4.07 3.09
C MET A 50 -0.15 4.16 2.85
N THR A 51 0.30 3.94 1.62
CA THR A 51 1.68 4.18 1.22
C THR A 51 2.08 5.65 1.35
N LEU A 52 1.24 6.59 0.90
CA LEU A 52 1.50 8.03 1.06
C LEU A 52 1.55 8.47 2.52
N LEU A 53 0.67 7.93 3.38
CA LEU A 53 0.74 8.18 4.82
C LEU A 53 2.10 7.76 5.39
N HIS A 54 2.61 6.59 5.01
CA HIS A 54 3.95 6.16 5.44
C HIS A 54 5.06 7.06 4.89
N MET A 55 4.97 7.54 3.65
CA MET A 55 5.94 8.51 3.12
C MET A 55 5.92 9.82 3.93
N ALA A 56 4.73 10.37 4.17
CA ALA A 56 4.54 11.60 4.94
C ALA A 56 5.11 11.51 6.37
N THR A 57 4.95 10.36 7.04
CA THR A 57 5.50 10.15 8.39
C THR A 57 7.03 9.97 8.43
N ARG A 58 7.65 9.62 7.30
CA ARG A 58 9.09 9.37 7.22
C ARG A 58 9.86 10.62 6.83
N GLU A 59 9.38 11.34 5.82
CA GLU A 59 10.00 12.56 5.33
C GLU A 59 8.92 13.56 4.87
N PRO A 60 8.33 14.32 5.80
CA PRO A 60 7.22 15.22 5.49
C PRO A 60 7.62 16.37 4.55
N SER A 61 8.90 16.75 4.51
CA SER A 61 9.37 17.87 3.69
C SER A 61 9.26 17.62 2.18
N GLN A 62 9.23 16.35 1.77
CA GLN A 62 9.12 15.94 0.37
C GLN A 62 7.68 16.09 -0.20
N ILE A 63 6.64 16.16 0.64
CA ILE A 63 5.25 16.19 0.19
C ILE A 63 4.71 17.62 0.28
N GLU A 64 4.45 18.26 -0.86
CA GLU A 64 3.82 19.59 -0.90
C GLU A 64 2.33 19.53 -0.58
N ALA A 65 1.67 18.49 -1.07
CA ALA A 65 0.26 18.22 -0.86
C ALA A 65 -0.05 16.75 -1.18
N MET A 66 -1.04 16.17 -0.51
CA MET A 66 -1.52 14.83 -0.85
C MET A 66 -3.04 14.72 -0.75
N VAL A 67 -3.64 13.93 -1.64
CA VAL A 67 -5.04 13.52 -1.60
C VAL A 67 -5.11 12.03 -1.26
N LEU A 68 -5.86 11.69 -0.22
CA LEU A 68 -6.03 10.32 0.25
C LEU A 68 -7.47 9.87 0.05
N VAL A 69 -7.68 8.76 -0.66
CA VAL A 69 -9.02 8.24 -0.97
C VAL A 69 -9.13 6.83 -0.41
N GLY A 70 -9.98 6.62 0.60
CA GLY A 70 -10.21 5.29 1.18
C GLY A 70 -8.98 4.68 1.87
N ALA A 71 -8.10 5.50 2.45
CA ALA A 71 -6.89 5.06 3.14
C ALA A 71 -7.14 4.86 4.64
N ALA A 72 -6.89 3.65 5.14
CA ALA A 72 -6.95 3.40 6.58
C ALA A 72 -5.66 3.90 7.26
N HIS A 73 -5.79 4.82 8.21
CA HIS A 73 -4.66 5.37 8.99
C HIS A 73 -4.50 4.68 10.35
N HIS A 74 -5.50 3.92 10.78
CA HIS A 74 -5.48 3.16 12.02
C HIS A 74 -6.39 1.95 11.87
N PHE A 75 -5.87 0.77 12.23
CA PHE A 75 -6.67 -0.42 12.43
C PHE A 75 -6.73 -0.69 13.93
N PRO A 76 -7.90 -0.58 14.57
CA PRO A 76 -8.01 -0.96 15.96
C PRO A 76 -7.58 -2.43 16.11
N SER A 77 -7.00 -2.76 17.26
CA SER A 77 -6.69 -4.15 17.58
C SER A 77 -7.91 -5.01 17.29
N ARG A 78 -7.69 -6.11 16.56
CA ARG A 78 -8.77 -7.00 16.12
C ARG A 78 -9.52 -7.45 17.36
N ARG A 79 -10.73 -6.90 17.60
CA ARG A 79 -11.64 -7.48 18.60
C ARG A 79 -11.80 -8.95 18.23
N ALA A 80 -11.48 -9.84 19.16
CA ALA A 80 -11.70 -11.28 19.00
C ALA A 80 -13.19 -11.49 18.66
N GLY A 81 -13.53 -11.68 17.38
CA GLY A 81 -14.92 -11.87 16.95
C GLY A 81 -15.30 -11.34 15.56
N SER A 82 -14.56 -10.43 14.91
CA SER A 82 -15.05 -9.79 13.67
C SER A 82 -14.74 -10.52 12.35
N ARG A 83 -14.18 -11.73 12.40
CA ARG A 83 -14.17 -12.69 11.28
C ARG A 83 -14.39 -14.09 11.85
N GLY A 84 -15.63 -14.55 11.85
CA GLY A 84 -15.89 -15.98 11.94
C GLY A 84 -15.19 -16.72 10.79
N PRO A 85 -14.87 -18.02 10.95
CA PRO A 85 -14.29 -18.81 9.87
C PRO A 85 -15.21 -18.74 8.65
N ARG A 86 -14.64 -18.49 7.46
CA ARG A 86 -15.41 -18.73 6.22
C ARG A 86 -15.72 -20.23 6.19
N PRO A 87 -16.97 -20.65 5.95
CA PRO A 87 -17.25 -22.06 5.77
C PRO A 87 -16.35 -22.60 4.65
N SER A 88 -15.63 -23.68 4.96
CA SER A 88 -14.89 -24.45 3.97
C SER A 88 -15.90 -24.96 2.95
N THR A 89 -15.84 -24.47 1.72
CA THR A 89 -16.53 -25.13 0.60
C THR A 89 -15.79 -26.44 0.37
N ALA A 90 -16.27 -27.52 0.98
CA ALA A 90 -15.88 -28.86 0.58
C ALA A 90 -16.30 -29.07 -0.89
N PRO A 91 -15.48 -29.73 -1.73
CA PRO A 91 -15.94 -30.15 -3.05
C PRO A 91 -17.13 -31.11 -2.89
N GLY A 92 -18.20 -30.85 -3.63
CA GLY A 92 -19.37 -31.73 -3.67
C GLY A 92 -19.00 -33.12 -4.22
N PRO A 93 -19.76 -34.17 -3.89
CA PRO A 93 -19.46 -35.52 -4.35
C PRO A 93 -19.54 -35.59 -5.87
N GLU A 94 -18.51 -36.18 -6.49
CA GLU A 94 -18.48 -36.54 -7.90
C GLU A 94 -19.60 -37.56 -8.17
N THR A 95 -20.44 -37.28 -9.17
CA THR A 95 -21.33 -38.26 -9.81
C THR A 95 -20.74 -38.71 -11.12
#